data_AF-A0A6N8SJJ1-F1
#
_entry.id   AF-A0A6N8SJJ1-F1
#
_cell.length_a   1.000
_cell.length_b   1.000
_cell.length_c   1.000
_cell.angle_alpha   90.00
_cell.angle_beta   90.00
_cell.angle_gamma   90.00
#
_symmetry.space_group_name_H-M   'P 1'
#
loop_
_entity.id
_entity.type
_entity.pdbx_description
1 polymer ?
#
loop_
_entity_poly.entity_id
_entity_poly.type
_entity_poly.pdbx_seq_one_letter_code
_entity_poly.pdbx_strand_id
1 'polypeptide(L)'
;MAVANGMDRGAAQLRLSRQLAGLLLAGTVLASVPAFAQEQMPADPIALTDPLALPPADGGDATPDTATTTNSVPALTDEQQDALATAADDGAVGRVGSETERLNAPESSVDGARSAFGDPYEPTGIRLGSFVLRPSVSQGIGYEKTKVGSSSTSRTFSTTGFRGSLTSDWSRHQWTIDAEGVYQRNISGVGETEPELRINSDLRLDLSGDTTANLTAGYSFERESNSDPNAIDGASAQSGVHGFTAGARVTRDFGLIRGTIGADLQREVFSSATLANGTKLVMSDRNYTEGTLTARIGYELSPALIPYLEASVGKSIYDDKRDQQGYARSSSTLGGRAGMEIDLGEKLRGDLGIGFTRATFEDSRLAAIEAVTIDGSVFWSPRRGTDLRLGLRSEIEPSTTANESGYVTYETNAELTHELRDNLVARLSGIYTWRDFSSSAGEDQYVYQIGTGLTWNLNRWLAMTGDVSYELTKQSGADDTGITRAGIGLVLRR
;
A
#
# COMPACT_ATOMS: atom_id res chain seq x y z
N MET A 1 -11.49 -77.91 10.42
CA MET A 1 -10.93 -77.06 11.48
C MET A 1 -10.35 -75.82 10.81
N ALA A 2 -11.22 -74.87 10.49
CA ALA A 2 -10.90 -73.57 9.90
C ALA A 2 -12.11 -72.69 10.22
N VAL A 3 -11.94 -71.76 11.15
CA VAL A 3 -13.01 -70.86 11.61
C VAL A 3 -12.87 -69.56 10.85
N ALA A 4 -13.93 -69.22 10.13
CA ALA A 4 -14.18 -67.90 9.58
C ALA A 4 -14.48 -66.89 10.70
N ASN A 5 -14.12 -65.62 10.51
CA ASN A 5 -14.84 -64.54 11.17
C ASN A 5 -14.90 -63.30 10.27
N GLY A 6 -16.07 -62.67 10.32
CA GLY A 6 -16.54 -61.68 9.37
C GLY A 6 -16.21 -60.23 9.73
N MET A 7 -16.68 -59.40 8.80
CA MET A 7 -16.84 -57.95 8.76
C MET A 7 -16.97 -57.25 10.12
N ASP A 8 -16.32 -56.09 10.24
CA ASP A 8 -17.03 -54.91 10.73
C ASP A 8 -16.52 -53.60 10.11
N ARG A 9 -17.47 -52.71 9.82
CA ARG A 9 -17.29 -51.36 9.30
C ARG A 9 -17.06 -50.42 10.48
N GLY A 10 -16.03 -49.57 10.43
CA GLY A 10 -15.79 -48.55 11.46
C GLY A 10 -15.27 -47.26 10.84
N ALA A 11 -16.17 -46.27 10.72
CA ALA A 11 -15.84 -44.90 10.36
C ALA A 11 -14.93 -44.26 11.44
N ALA A 12 -13.75 -43.80 11.05
CA ALA A 12 -12.90 -42.99 11.91
C ALA A 12 -13.30 -41.51 11.77
N GLN A 13 -14.07 -41.04 12.74
CA GLN A 13 -14.39 -39.63 12.94
C GLN A 13 -13.11 -38.86 13.31
N LEU A 14 -12.74 -37.88 12.48
CA LEU A 14 -11.76 -36.85 12.80
C LEU A 14 -12.28 -36.01 13.98
N ARG A 15 -11.64 -36.16 15.15
CA ARG A 15 -11.81 -35.24 16.27
C ARG A 15 -11.03 -33.96 15.97
N LEU A 16 -11.70 -32.94 15.45
CA LEU A 16 -11.17 -31.57 15.48
C LEU A 16 -11.12 -31.10 16.94
N SER A 17 -9.91 -30.84 17.43
CA SER A 17 -9.66 -30.15 18.70
C SER A 17 -10.15 -28.70 18.58
N ARG A 18 -11.10 -28.35 19.44
CA ARG A 18 -11.64 -27.01 19.62
C ARG A 18 -10.64 -26.12 20.34
N GLN A 19 -9.72 -25.48 19.62
CA GLN A 19 -8.94 -24.33 20.10
C GLN A 19 -8.51 -23.46 18.91
N LEU A 20 -9.44 -22.74 18.28
CA LEU A 20 -9.16 -21.64 17.33
C LEU A 20 -10.42 -20.81 17.02
N ALA A 21 -11.23 -20.55 18.05
CA ALA A 21 -12.38 -19.65 17.97
C ALA A 21 -12.37 -18.76 19.21
N GLY A 22 -11.69 -17.62 19.12
CA GLY A 22 -11.60 -16.70 20.24
C GLY A 22 -10.53 -15.64 20.09
N LEU A 23 -10.59 -14.84 19.01
CA LEU A 23 -9.88 -13.55 18.90
C LEU A 23 -10.44 -12.74 17.72
N LEU A 24 -11.74 -12.41 17.78
CA LEU A 24 -12.35 -11.44 16.85
C LEU A 24 -13.55 -10.68 17.47
N LEU A 25 -13.70 -10.71 18.80
CA LEU A 25 -14.81 -10.05 19.51
C LEU A 25 -14.31 -9.50 20.84
N ALA A 26 -13.65 -8.34 20.80
CA ALA A 26 -13.45 -7.48 21.97
C ALA A 26 -13.20 -6.05 21.50
N GLY A 27 -14.29 -5.30 21.31
CA GLY A 27 -14.23 -3.91 20.86
C GLY A 27 -15.57 -3.20 20.94
N THR A 28 -16.41 -3.54 21.92
CA THR A 28 -17.62 -2.78 22.23
C THR A 28 -17.67 -2.49 23.73
N VAL A 29 -18.13 -1.27 24.04
CA VAL A 29 -18.47 -0.72 25.36
C VAL A 29 -17.36 0.08 26.06
N LEU A 30 -17.28 1.39 25.76
CA LEU A 30 -17.46 2.51 26.72
C LEU A 30 -17.12 3.86 26.05
N ALA A 31 -18.13 4.68 25.76
CA ALA A 31 -18.10 6.13 25.95
C ALA A 31 -19.45 6.75 25.54
N SER A 32 -20.20 7.21 26.53
CA SER A 32 -21.43 7.99 26.40
C SER A 32 -21.19 9.40 26.93
N VAL A 33 -20.99 10.44 26.09
CA VAL A 33 -21.27 11.87 26.40
C VAL A 33 -21.27 12.73 25.11
N PRO A 34 -21.79 13.98 25.13
CA PRO A 34 -22.91 14.42 24.32
C PRO A 34 -22.51 15.07 22.97
N ALA A 35 -23.53 15.24 22.12
CA ALA A 35 -23.45 15.89 20.83
C ALA A 35 -22.84 17.30 20.89
N PHE A 36 -21.79 17.53 20.10
CA PHE A 36 -21.41 18.83 19.59
C PHE A 36 -21.47 18.76 18.06
N ALA A 37 -22.05 19.78 17.45
CA ALA A 37 -22.28 19.85 16.01
C ALA A 37 -20.94 19.76 15.27
N GLN A 38 -20.84 18.80 14.35
CA GLN A 38 -19.65 18.43 13.59
C GLN A 38 -19.88 18.68 12.10
N GLU A 39 -18.88 19.28 11.46
CA GLU A 39 -18.80 19.56 10.03
C GLU A 39 -17.50 18.93 9.49
N GLN A 40 -17.60 18.32 8.31
CA GLN A 40 -16.70 17.34 7.69
C GLN A 40 -15.45 17.95 7.07
N MET A 41 -14.35 17.23 7.17
CA MET A 41 -13.18 17.38 6.31
C MET A 41 -12.88 16.03 5.62
N PRO A 42 -12.05 16.04 4.57
CA PRO A 42 -11.37 14.84 4.11
C PRO A 42 -10.10 14.63 4.95
N ALA A 43 -9.89 13.41 5.45
CA ALA A 43 -8.66 13.04 6.14
C ALA A 43 -7.51 12.87 5.14
N ASP A 44 -6.48 13.71 5.23
CA ASP A 44 -5.17 13.46 4.61
C ASP A 44 -4.60 12.12 5.15
N PRO A 45 -4.39 11.09 4.33
CA PRO A 45 -3.75 9.86 4.78
C PRO A 45 -2.24 10.11 4.88
N ILE A 46 -1.78 10.55 6.04
CA ILE A 46 -0.34 10.52 6.37
C ILE A 46 -0.02 9.10 6.82
N ALA A 47 0.15 8.20 5.85
CA ALA A 47 0.79 6.92 6.09
C ALA A 47 2.29 7.13 6.37
N LEU A 48 2.80 6.42 7.37
CA LEU A 48 4.23 6.17 7.57
C LEU A 48 4.68 5.24 6.44
N THR A 49 5.50 5.72 5.52
CA THR A 49 6.34 4.89 4.66
C THR A 49 7.77 5.47 4.60
N ASP A 50 8.73 4.63 4.28
CA ASP A 50 10.14 4.59 4.69
C ASP A 50 11.03 5.73 4.09
N PRO A 51 12.14 6.23 4.68
CA PRO A 51 12.94 7.35 4.08
C PRO A 51 14.50 7.24 4.01
N LEU A 52 15.29 7.82 3.02
CA LEU A 52 16.81 7.95 2.84
C LEU A 52 17.69 7.82 1.51
N ALA A 53 17.91 8.89 0.69
CA ALA A 53 19.24 9.30 0.09
C ALA A 53 19.58 10.85 0.07
N LEU A 54 20.88 11.24 0.21
CA LEU A 54 21.47 12.61 0.50
C LEU A 54 22.24 13.24 -0.73
N PRO A 55 22.86 14.46 -0.68
CA PRO A 55 22.50 15.66 -1.47
C PRO A 55 23.64 16.22 -2.36
N PRO A 56 23.50 17.48 -2.85
CA PRO A 56 24.61 18.44 -2.81
C PRO A 56 24.23 19.87 -2.33
N ALA A 57 25.23 20.66 -1.91
CA ALA A 57 25.20 22.12 -1.62
C ALA A 57 26.03 22.86 -2.70
N ASP A 58 25.97 24.17 -2.99
CA ASP A 58 25.64 25.37 -2.21
C ASP A 58 25.54 26.61 -3.16
N GLY A 59 24.94 27.73 -2.70
CA GLY A 59 25.38 29.10 -3.02
C GLY A 59 24.47 30.05 -3.84
N GLY A 60 24.01 31.15 -3.20
CA GLY A 60 24.00 32.50 -3.83
C GLY A 60 22.72 33.37 -3.76
N ASP A 61 22.78 34.44 -2.94
CA ASP A 61 21.87 35.59 -2.74
C ASP A 61 21.10 36.17 -3.94
N ALA A 62 19.86 36.65 -3.68
CA ALA A 62 19.42 38.06 -3.88
C ALA A 62 17.93 38.28 -3.54
N THR A 63 17.61 39.42 -2.91
CA THR A 63 16.28 40.06 -2.79
C THR A 63 16.43 41.54 -3.22
N PRO A 64 15.35 42.36 -3.34
CA PRO A 64 13.95 42.10 -3.71
C PRO A 64 13.46 43.09 -4.80
N ASP A 65 12.26 42.92 -5.38
CA ASP A 65 11.46 44.11 -5.73
C ASP A 65 9.94 43.86 -5.79
N THR A 66 9.20 44.93 -5.46
CA THR A 66 7.75 44.98 -5.24
C THR A 66 7.02 45.46 -6.50
N ALA A 67 5.92 44.81 -6.87
CA ALA A 67 4.91 45.42 -7.74
C ALA A 67 3.50 44.91 -7.43
N THR A 68 2.63 45.85 -7.08
CA THR A 68 1.20 45.69 -6.83
C THR A 68 0.43 45.73 -8.16
N THR A 69 -0.41 44.73 -8.44
CA THR A 69 -1.50 44.85 -9.43
C THR A 69 -2.76 44.16 -8.94
N THR A 70 -3.78 44.95 -8.65
CA THR A 70 -5.18 44.57 -8.52
C THR A 70 -5.71 44.00 -9.83
N ASN A 71 -6.31 42.81 -9.81
CA ASN A 71 -7.24 42.36 -10.85
C ASN A 71 -8.31 41.43 -10.25
N SER A 72 -9.56 41.77 -10.54
CA SER A 72 -10.81 41.10 -10.19
C SER A 72 -10.90 39.67 -10.72
N VAL A 73 -11.28 38.74 -9.84
CA VAL A 73 -11.57 37.33 -10.19
C VAL A 73 -13.01 37.23 -10.74
N PRO A 74 -13.24 36.58 -11.90
CA PRO A 74 -14.59 36.21 -12.34
C PRO A 74 -15.10 35.03 -11.52
N ALA A 75 -16.36 35.07 -11.09
CA ALA A 75 -17.02 33.98 -10.39
C ALA A 75 -17.14 32.73 -11.29
N LEU A 76 -16.80 31.56 -10.74
CA LEU A 76 -16.92 30.25 -11.36
C LEU A 76 -18.39 29.82 -11.45
N THR A 77 -18.78 29.15 -12.54
CA THR A 77 -20.14 28.64 -12.77
C THR A 77 -20.38 27.32 -12.05
N ASP A 78 -21.64 26.97 -11.80
CA ASP A 78 -22.06 25.83 -10.97
C ASP A 78 -21.48 24.47 -11.45
N GLU A 79 -21.21 24.29 -12.75
CA GLU A 79 -20.50 23.10 -13.30
C GLU A 79 -19.03 22.99 -12.88
N GLN A 80 -18.38 24.12 -12.53
CA GLN A 80 -16.99 24.15 -12.05
C GLN A 80 -16.88 23.89 -10.54
N GLN A 81 -18.01 23.98 -9.82
CA GLN A 81 -18.08 23.66 -8.39
C GLN A 81 -18.24 22.15 -8.16
N ASP A 82 -18.92 21.44 -9.06
CA ASP A 82 -19.13 19.99 -8.96
C ASP A 82 -17.84 19.19 -9.23
N ALA A 83 -16.96 19.69 -10.09
CA ALA A 83 -15.65 19.09 -10.38
C ALA A 83 -14.63 19.18 -9.23
N LEU A 84 -14.89 19.99 -8.20
CA LEU A 84 -13.94 20.22 -7.10
C LEU A 84 -14.14 19.26 -5.91
N ALA A 85 -15.33 18.67 -5.75
CA ALA A 85 -15.65 17.76 -4.65
C ALA A 85 -15.13 16.31 -4.89
N THR A 86 -14.67 16.02 -6.10
CA THR A 86 -14.44 14.67 -6.63
C THR A 86 -13.00 14.17 -6.44
N ALA A 87 -12.10 15.02 -5.94
CA ALA A 87 -10.63 14.85 -5.99
C ALA A 87 -9.95 14.44 -4.66
N ALA A 88 -10.72 14.03 -3.63
CA ALA A 88 -10.22 13.91 -2.25
C ALA A 88 -9.96 12.46 -1.76
N ASP A 89 -9.75 11.47 -2.64
CA ASP A 89 -9.91 10.07 -2.21
C ASP A 89 -8.77 9.07 -2.51
N ASP A 90 -7.87 9.37 -3.44
CA ASP A 90 -6.91 8.36 -3.90
C ASP A 90 -5.54 8.57 -3.24
N GLY A 91 -5.27 7.73 -2.24
CA GLY A 91 -4.01 7.70 -1.51
C GLY A 91 -3.73 6.32 -0.95
N ALA A 92 -2.72 5.67 -1.53
CA ALA A 92 -1.98 4.47 -1.08
C ALA A 92 -2.67 3.09 -1.19
N VAL A 93 -2.37 2.34 -2.27
CA VAL A 93 -1.95 0.92 -2.25
C VAL A 93 -1.05 0.64 -3.47
N GLY A 94 0.17 0.16 -3.23
CA GLY A 94 1.07 -0.31 -4.30
C GLY A 94 0.59 -1.63 -4.93
N ARG A 95 0.78 -1.75 -6.25
CA ARG A 95 0.40 -2.88 -7.12
C ARG A 95 -1.12 -3.05 -7.33
N VAL A 96 -1.62 -2.28 -8.30
CA VAL A 96 -2.83 -2.51 -9.13
C VAL A 96 -4.02 -3.14 -8.42
N GLY A 97 -4.44 -2.55 -7.29
CA GLY A 97 -5.80 -2.71 -6.82
C GLY A 97 -6.76 -2.26 -7.92
N SER A 98 -7.81 -3.03 -8.18
CA SER A 98 -8.95 -2.52 -8.95
C SER A 98 -9.61 -1.43 -8.12
N GLU A 99 -9.17 -0.19 -8.31
CA GLU A 99 -9.91 0.98 -7.84
C GLU A 99 -11.32 0.87 -8.39
N THR A 100 -12.28 0.87 -7.47
CA THR A 100 -13.71 0.71 -7.74
C THR A 100 -14.16 1.86 -8.63
N GLU A 101 -14.54 1.50 -9.85
CA GLU A 101 -14.80 2.43 -10.94
C GLU A 101 -16.10 3.20 -10.69
N ARG A 102 -16.00 4.52 -10.44
CA ARG A 102 -17.17 5.41 -10.44
C ARG A 102 -17.81 5.45 -11.81
N LEU A 103 -18.98 4.83 -11.95
CA LEU A 103 -19.82 4.90 -13.16
C LEU A 103 -21.20 5.53 -12.92
N ASN A 104 -21.54 5.94 -11.69
CA ASN A 104 -22.63 6.86 -11.41
C ASN A 104 -22.33 7.60 -10.11
N ALA A 105 -22.15 8.92 -10.13
CA ALA A 105 -22.26 9.70 -8.91
C ALA A 105 -23.77 9.82 -8.59
N PRO A 106 -24.30 9.17 -7.53
CA PRO A 106 -25.64 9.48 -7.08
C PRO A 106 -25.70 10.97 -6.71
N GLU A 107 -26.84 11.59 -6.99
CA GLU A 107 -27.13 12.97 -6.59
C GLU A 107 -26.85 13.11 -5.08
N SER A 108 -26.04 14.10 -4.72
CA SER A 108 -25.67 14.36 -3.33
C SER A 108 -26.95 14.52 -2.50
N SER A 109 -27.01 13.81 -1.37
CA SER A 109 -28.18 13.92 -0.49
C SER A 109 -28.39 15.38 -0.08
N VAL A 110 -29.63 15.79 0.18
CA VAL A 110 -30.01 17.17 0.56
C VAL A 110 -29.23 17.72 1.77
N ASP A 111 -28.57 16.86 2.55
CA ASP A 111 -27.66 17.22 3.64
C ASP A 111 -26.24 17.65 3.17
N GLY A 112 -25.92 17.53 1.87
CA GLY A 112 -24.72 18.04 1.20
C GLY A 112 -24.77 19.55 0.89
N ALA A 113 -25.92 20.20 1.09
CA ALA A 113 -26.13 21.62 0.80
C ALA A 113 -25.33 22.60 1.70
N ARG A 114 -24.47 22.12 2.60
CA ARG A 114 -23.67 22.98 3.50
C ARG A 114 -22.19 23.15 3.13
N SER A 115 -21.63 22.38 2.20
CA SER A 115 -20.23 22.58 1.77
C SER A 115 -20.09 23.53 0.55
N ALA A 116 -20.85 24.63 0.51
CA ALA A 116 -20.61 25.68 -0.49
C ALA A 116 -19.27 26.43 -0.24
N PHE A 117 -18.58 26.17 0.87
CA PHE A 117 -17.34 26.83 1.26
C PHE A 117 -16.09 25.93 1.27
N GLY A 118 -16.22 24.62 1.02
CA GLY A 118 -15.11 23.66 1.06
C GLY A 118 -14.48 23.52 2.45
N ASP A 119 -13.49 22.62 2.58
CA ASP A 119 -12.68 22.52 3.80
C ASP A 119 -11.73 23.74 3.88
N PRO A 120 -11.80 24.59 4.94
CA PRO A 120 -10.97 25.79 5.05
C PRO A 120 -9.46 25.51 5.21
N TYR A 121 -9.10 24.27 5.56
CA TYR A 121 -7.74 23.78 5.73
C TYR A 121 -7.25 22.93 4.56
N GLU A 122 -8.10 22.60 3.59
CA GLU A 122 -7.68 21.87 2.40
C GLU A 122 -6.75 22.74 1.54
N PRO A 123 -5.62 22.18 1.05
CA PRO A 123 -4.73 22.89 0.15
C PRO A 123 -5.44 23.18 -1.18
N THR A 124 -5.40 24.44 -1.60
CA THR A 124 -6.02 24.88 -2.86
C THR A 124 -5.31 24.34 -4.10
N GLY A 125 -4.06 23.90 -3.96
CA GLY A 125 -3.20 23.53 -5.06
C GLY A 125 -2.68 24.72 -5.85
N ILE A 126 -1.87 24.40 -6.86
CA ILE A 126 -1.28 25.33 -7.83
C ILE A 126 -1.81 24.91 -9.20
N ARG A 127 -2.58 25.79 -9.85
CA ARG A 127 -3.04 25.54 -11.22
C ARG A 127 -1.90 25.71 -12.21
N LEU A 128 -1.62 24.67 -12.99
CA LEU A 128 -0.59 24.59 -14.02
C LEU A 128 -1.25 24.23 -15.36
N GLY A 129 -1.86 25.21 -16.01
CA GLY A 129 -2.65 24.96 -17.22
C GLY A 129 -3.87 24.10 -16.90
N SER A 130 -4.00 22.95 -17.57
CA SER A 130 -5.07 21.97 -17.35
C SER A 130 -4.77 20.97 -16.23
N PHE A 131 -3.98 21.38 -15.24
CA PHE A 131 -3.55 20.52 -14.13
C PHE A 131 -3.58 21.29 -12.82
N VAL A 132 -3.78 20.58 -11.72
CA VAL A 132 -3.68 21.09 -10.35
C VAL A 132 -2.59 20.31 -9.63
N LEU A 133 -1.52 21.00 -9.24
CA LEU A 133 -0.44 20.45 -8.42
C LEU A 133 -0.73 20.73 -6.95
N ARG A 134 -0.76 19.70 -6.10
CA ARG A 134 -0.86 19.80 -4.64
C ARG A 134 0.43 19.29 -4.00
N PRO A 135 1.44 20.16 -3.79
CA PRO A 135 2.70 19.77 -3.19
C PRO A 135 2.65 19.88 -1.67
N SER A 136 3.45 19.04 -1.02
CA SER A 136 3.65 19.00 0.41
C SER A 136 5.10 18.62 0.73
N VAL A 137 5.68 19.29 1.72
CA VAL A 137 7.02 18.99 2.25
C VAL A 137 6.90 18.88 3.75
N SER A 138 7.48 17.83 4.32
CA SER A 138 7.50 17.62 5.77
C SER A 138 8.92 17.64 6.31
N GLN A 139 9.07 18.14 7.54
CA GLN A 139 10.31 18.06 8.29
C GLN A 139 10.00 17.66 9.73
N GLY A 140 10.68 16.63 10.22
CA GLY A 140 10.49 16.11 11.56
C GLY A 140 11.76 15.65 12.24
N ILE A 141 11.62 15.31 13.52
CA ILE A 141 12.64 14.64 14.33
C ILE A 141 11.98 13.39 14.91
N GLY A 142 12.67 12.27 14.76
CA GLY A 142 12.27 10.97 15.25
C GLY A 142 13.29 10.36 16.21
N TYR A 143 12.79 9.49 17.06
CA TYR A 143 13.56 8.59 17.90
C TYR A 143 13.15 7.16 17.57
N GLU A 144 14.14 6.30 17.38
CA GLU A 144 13.93 4.87 17.18
C GLU A 144 14.75 4.08 18.19
N LYS A 145 14.13 3.02 18.70
CA LYS A 145 14.79 2.01 19.53
C LYS A 145 14.53 0.64 18.92
N THR A 146 15.60 -0.01 18.51
CA THR A 146 15.59 -1.39 18.00
C THR A 146 16.12 -2.31 19.08
N LYS A 147 15.42 -3.41 19.31
CA LYS A 147 15.81 -4.46 20.26
C LYS A 147 15.82 -5.78 19.52
N VAL A 148 16.95 -6.48 19.55
CA VAL A 148 17.11 -7.84 19.00
C VAL A 148 17.59 -8.72 20.13
N GLY A 149 16.72 -9.64 20.58
CA GLY A 149 17.01 -10.49 21.74
C GLY A 149 17.34 -9.67 23.00
N SER A 150 18.58 -9.77 23.48
CA SER A 150 19.08 -9.00 24.63
C SER A 150 19.77 -7.67 24.27
N SER A 151 20.09 -7.47 22.99
CA SER A 151 20.75 -6.27 22.50
C SER A 151 19.73 -5.17 22.21
N SER A 152 20.12 -3.92 22.43
CA SER A 152 19.29 -2.77 22.05
C SER A 152 20.16 -1.63 21.54
N THR A 153 19.73 -1.06 20.42
CA THR A 153 20.31 0.15 19.84
C THR A 153 19.24 1.24 19.79
N SER A 154 19.67 2.49 19.79
CA SER A 154 18.77 3.62 19.61
C SER A 154 19.41 4.70 18.76
N ARG A 155 18.58 5.40 18.00
CA ARG A 155 18.98 6.56 17.21
C ARG A 155 17.98 7.69 17.33
N THR A 156 18.47 8.90 17.11
CA THR A 156 17.68 10.10 16.85
C THR A 156 18.00 10.55 15.45
N PHE A 157 16.97 10.83 14.66
CA PHE A 157 17.10 11.17 13.25
C PHE A 157 16.20 12.35 12.87
N SER A 158 16.58 13.09 11.83
CA SER A 158 15.73 14.10 11.20
C SER A 158 15.10 13.52 9.94
N THR A 159 13.78 13.60 9.78
CA THR A 159 13.08 13.14 8.59
C THR A 159 12.69 14.31 7.70
N THR A 160 12.98 14.25 6.42
CA THR A 160 12.51 15.18 5.38
C THR A 160 11.65 14.40 4.41
N GLY A 161 10.35 14.68 4.37
CA GLY A 161 9.42 14.06 3.44
C GLY A 161 9.00 15.03 2.35
N PHE A 162 8.61 14.49 1.21
CA PHE A 162 7.85 15.21 0.21
C PHE A 162 6.69 14.35 -0.26
N ARG A 163 5.59 15.01 -0.61
CA ARG A 163 4.44 14.42 -1.27
C ARG A 163 3.91 15.41 -2.30
N GLY A 164 3.40 14.93 -3.41
CA GLY A 164 2.79 15.77 -4.42
C GLY A 164 1.83 14.97 -5.27
N SER A 165 0.68 15.57 -5.57
CA SER A 165 -0.25 15.03 -6.56
C SER A 165 -0.43 16.06 -7.68
N LEU A 166 -0.37 15.61 -8.93
CA LEU A 166 -0.66 16.39 -10.12
C LEU A 166 -1.85 15.76 -10.83
N THR A 167 -3.01 16.42 -10.79
CA THR A 167 -4.25 15.91 -11.37
C THR A 167 -4.69 16.79 -12.53
N SER A 168 -5.07 16.19 -13.66
CA SER A 168 -5.64 16.91 -14.80
C SER A 168 -7.05 17.42 -14.50
N ASP A 169 -7.45 18.55 -15.07
CA ASP A 169 -8.81 19.10 -15.00
C ASP A 169 -9.66 18.83 -16.27
N TRP A 170 -9.32 17.77 -17.01
CA TRP A 170 -9.99 17.43 -18.26
C TRP A 170 -11.42 16.96 -18.04
N SER A 171 -12.32 17.27 -18.98
CA SER A 171 -13.75 17.01 -18.84
C SER A 171 -14.18 15.55 -19.07
N ARG A 172 -13.26 14.66 -19.46
CA ARG A 172 -13.58 13.28 -19.88
C ARG A 172 -12.52 12.27 -19.48
N HIS A 173 -11.26 12.62 -19.64
CA HIS A 173 -10.15 11.74 -19.28
C HIS A 173 -9.57 12.25 -17.97
N GLN A 174 -8.86 11.41 -17.24
CA GLN A 174 -8.19 11.83 -16.01
C GLN A 174 -6.76 11.31 -16.03
N TRP A 175 -5.81 12.18 -15.77
CA TRP A 175 -4.43 11.81 -15.53
C TRP A 175 -4.03 12.30 -14.15
N THR A 176 -3.61 11.37 -13.30
CA THR A 176 -3.06 11.64 -11.99
C THR A 176 -1.62 11.17 -11.93
N ILE A 177 -0.73 12.00 -11.38
CA ILE A 177 0.64 11.63 -11.03
C ILE A 177 0.83 11.92 -9.55
N ASP A 178 1.13 10.88 -8.78
CA ASP A 178 1.44 10.98 -7.36
C ASP A 178 2.91 10.67 -7.15
N ALA A 179 3.57 11.50 -6.34
CA ALA A 179 4.95 11.31 -5.95
C ALA A 179 5.07 11.50 -4.44
N GLU A 180 5.70 10.55 -3.78
CA GLU A 180 6.05 10.66 -2.37
C GLU A 180 7.44 10.10 -2.15
N GLY A 181 8.13 10.62 -1.16
CA GLY A 181 9.43 10.11 -0.81
C GLY A 181 9.89 10.75 0.48
N VAL A 182 10.77 10.03 1.16
CA VAL A 182 11.16 10.44 2.49
C VAL A 182 12.69 10.27 2.65
N TYR A 183 13.30 11.06 3.56
CA TYR A 183 14.72 11.05 3.90
C TYR A 183 15.01 11.22 5.43
N GLN A 184 15.49 10.22 6.18
CA GLN A 184 16.00 10.34 7.59
C GLN A 184 17.51 10.51 7.78
N ARG A 185 18.02 11.69 8.13
CA ARG A 185 19.43 11.77 8.56
C ARG A 185 19.60 11.36 10.02
N ASN A 186 20.48 10.42 10.34
CA ASN A 186 20.88 10.16 11.72
C ASN A 186 21.59 11.39 12.32
N ILE A 187 21.08 11.91 13.43
CA ILE A 187 21.65 13.01 14.21
C ILE A 187 22.57 12.42 15.30
N SER A 188 22.11 11.36 15.95
CA SER A 188 22.87 10.65 16.99
C SER A 188 22.48 9.18 17.06
N GLY A 189 23.37 8.35 17.61
CA GLY A 189 23.17 6.90 17.68
C GLY A 189 23.58 6.20 16.40
N VAL A 190 23.25 4.91 16.33
CA VAL A 190 23.60 4.03 15.21
C VAL A 190 22.32 3.30 14.79
N GLY A 191 22.06 3.22 13.50
CA GLY A 191 20.90 2.54 12.94
C GLY A 191 20.90 2.71 11.43
N GLU A 192 20.29 1.76 10.72
CA GLU A 192 20.19 1.83 9.28
C GLU A 192 19.26 2.95 8.83
N THR A 193 19.46 3.39 7.61
CA THR A 193 18.69 4.45 6.97
C THR A 193 17.89 3.80 5.84
N GLU A 194 16.56 3.91 5.83
CA GLU A 194 15.68 3.12 4.97
C GLU A 194 15.00 3.99 3.90
N PRO A 195 15.67 4.44 2.81
CA PRO A 195 15.01 5.14 1.69
C PRO A 195 13.68 4.61 1.25
N GLU A 196 12.76 5.54 0.98
CA GLU A 196 11.70 5.33 0.02
C GLU A 196 11.52 6.52 -0.90
N LEU A 197 11.22 6.19 -2.15
CA LEU A 197 10.70 7.07 -3.17
C LEU A 197 9.67 6.28 -3.96
N ARG A 198 8.50 6.84 -4.18
CA ARG A 198 7.44 6.25 -4.99
C ARG A 198 6.86 7.31 -5.90
N ILE A 199 6.75 6.98 -7.18
CA ILE A 199 6.13 7.81 -8.20
C ILE A 199 5.17 6.91 -8.96
N ASN A 200 3.89 7.27 -8.99
CA ASN A 200 2.84 6.56 -9.70
C ASN A 200 2.17 7.52 -10.69
N SER A 201 1.78 7.00 -11.84
CA SER A 201 1.02 7.70 -12.86
C SER A 201 -0.13 6.82 -13.28
N ASP A 202 -1.36 7.33 -13.22
CA ASP A 202 -2.57 6.68 -13.73
C ASP A 202 -3.25 7.59 -14.75
N LEU A 203 -3.38 7.10 -15.98
CA LEU A 203 -4.15 7.73 -17.04
C LEU A 203 -5.41 6.90 -17.32
N ARG A 204 -6.54 7.42 -16.87
CA ARG A 204 -7.88 6.94 -17.20
C ARG A 204 -8.40 7.58 -18.48
N LEU A 205 -8.77 6.73 -19.43
CA LEU A 205 -9.39 7.09 -20.69
C LEU A 205 -10.80 6.55 -20.74
N ASP A 206 -11.79 7.41 -20.55
CA ASP A 206 -13.19 7.06 -20.83
C ASP A 206 -13.41 7.00 -22.35
N LEU A 207 -13.57 5.80 -22.91
CA LEU A 207 -13.75 5.56 -24.34
C LEU A 207 -15.26 5.49 -24.70
N SER A 208 -15.59 5.10 -25.93
CA SER A 208 -16.99 4.99 -26.37
C SER A 208 -17.58 3.61 -26.03
N GLY A 209 -18.88 3.56 -25.75
CA GLY A 209 -19.60 2.30 -25.54
C GLY A 209 -19.23 1.65 -24.21
N ASP A 210 -19.34 2.44 -23.14
CA ASP A 210 -19.14 2.02 -21.74
C ASP A 210 -17.83 1.24 -21.56
N THR A 211 -16.78 1.79 -22.15
CA THR A 211 -15.43 1.21 -22.16
C THR A 211 -14.48 2.21 -21.52
N THR A 212 -13.72 1.76 -20.54
CA THR A 212 -12.68 2.54 -19.87
C THR A 212 -11.34 1.86 -20.07
N ALA A 213 -10.30 2.62 -20.32
CA ALA A 213 -8.93 2.11 -20.35
C ALA A 213 -8.08 2.85 -19.31
N ASN A 214 -7.32 2.11 -18.51
CA ASN A 214 -6.37 2.64 -17.54
C ASN A 214 -4.96 2.28 -18.01
N LEU A 215 -4.09 3.28 -18.09
CA LEU A 215 -2.66 3.10 -18.34
C LEU A 215 -1.90 3.54 -17.10
N THR A 216 -1.15 2.62 -16.51
CA THR A 216 -0.38 2.88 -15.30
C THR A 216 1.11 2.82 -15.59
N ALA A 217 1.88 3.64 -14.88
CA ALA A 217 3.33 3.56 -14.86
C ALA A 217 3.83 3.98 -13.48
N GLY A 218 4.92 3.37 -13.03
CA GLY A 218 5.47 3.68 -11.72
C GLY A 218 6.96 3.43 -11.60
N TYR A 219 7.53 4.12 -10.62
CA TYR A 219 8.89 3.92 -10.15
C TYR A 219 8.89 3.91 -8.63
N SER A 220 9.55 2.92 -8.04
CA SER A 220 9.83 2.86 -6.62
C SER A 220 11.32 2.67 -6.36
N PHE A 221 11.76 3.17 -5.22
CA PHE A 221 13.03 2.82 -4.63
C PHE A 221 12.82 2.57 -3.16
N GLU A 222 13.31 1.45 -2.65
CA GLU A 222 13.33 1.15 -1.22
C GLU A 222 14.64 0.48 -0.80
N ARG A 223 14.91 0.39 0.49
CA ARG A 223 16.01 -0.47 1.02
C ARG A 223 15.42 -1.71 1.65
N GLU A 224 15.98 -2.87 1.32
CA GLU A 224 15.58 -4.12 1.97
C GLU A 224 15.81 -4.02 3.48
N SER A 225 14.84 -4.49 4.26
CA SER A 225 14.97 -4.53 5.71
C SER A 225 15.94 -5.63 6.16
N ASN A 226 16.60 -5.44 7.31
CA ASN A 226 17.36 -6.52 7.95
C ASN A 226 16.48 -7.70 8.40
N SER A 227 15.17 -7.51 8.52
CA SER A 227 14.21 -8.58 8.80
C SER A 227 13.65 -9.20 7.53
N ASP A 228 14.13 -8.83 6.34
CA ASP A 228 13.79 -9.54 5.11
C ASP A 228 14.39 -10.96 5.14
N PRO A 229 13.66 -12.01 4.72
CA PRO A 229 14.16 -13.38 4.72
C PRO A 229 15.36 -13.59 3.77
N ASN A 230 15.49 -12.74 2.76
CA ASN A 230 16.62 -12.71 1.83
C ASN A 230 17.71 -11.69 2.23
N ALA A 231 17.58 -11.04 3.39
CA ALA A 231 18.57 -10.09 3.90
C ALA A 231 19.92 -10.77 4.15
N ILE A 232 21.00 -10.03 3.91
CA ILE A 232 22.35 -10.52 4.18
C ILE A 232 22.68 -10.33 5.66
N ASP A 233 22.91 -11.43 6.37
CA ASP A 233 23.29 -11.40 7.79
C ASP A 233 24.59 -10.62 8.01
N GLY A 234 24.59 -9.78 9.05
CA GLY A 234 25.72 -8.92 9.39
C GLY A 234 26.08 -7.84 8.37
N ALA A 235 25.21 -7.55 7.39
CA ALA A 235 25.39 -6.40 6.51
C ALA A 235 25.27 -5.08 7.30
N SER A 236 26.12 -4.12 6.96
CA SER A 236 26.04 -2.75 7.46
C SER A 236 25.06 -1.88 6.67
N ALA A 237 24.79 -2.27 5.42
CA ALA A 237 23.73 -1.72 4.60
C ALA A 237 23.16 -2.82 3.69
N GLN A 238 21.85 -3.05 3.74
CA GLN A 238 21.18 -3.95 2.79
C GLN A 238 21.10 -3.33 1.37
N SER A 239 20.65 -4.14 0.40
CA SER A 239 20.46 -3.68 -0.97
C SER A 239 19.39 -2.60 -1.08
N GLY A 240 19.60 -1.64 -1.97
CA GLY A 240 18.52 -0.80 -2.49
C GLY A 240 17.82 -1.50 -3.66
N VAL A 241 16.50 -1.55 -3.63
CA VAL A 241 15.63 -2.15 -4.65
C VAL A 241 15.01 -1.04 -5.48
N HIS A 242 15.22 -1.06 -6.80
CA HIS A 242 14.56 -0.18 -7.74
C HIS A 242 13.43 -0.95 -8.44
N GLY A 243 12.19 -0.54 -8.22
CA GLY A 243 11.01 -1.07 -8.88
C GLY A 243 10.58 -0.20 -10.05
N PHE A 244 10.22 -0.82 -11.16
CA PHE A 244 9.60 -0.17 -12.31
C PHE A 244 8.33 -0.93 -12.66
N THR A 245 7.21 -0.23 -12.77
CA THR A 245 5.92 -0.82 -13.12
C THR A 245 5.33 -0.14 -14.35
N ALA A 246 4.64 -0.92 -15.17
CA ALA A 246 3.82 -0.43 -16.27
C ALA A 246 2.63 -1.35 -16.44
N GLY A 247 1.45 -0.79 -16.66
CA GLY A 247 0.22 -1.57 -16.79
C GLY A 247 -0.74 -0.97 -17.79
N ALA A 248 -1.57 -1.82 -18.36
CA ALA A 248 -2.69 -1.43 -19.21
C ALA A 248 -3.89 -2.31 -18.89
N ARG A 249 -5.02 -1.68 -18.57
CA ARG A 249 -6.29 -2.36 -18.28
C ARG A 249 -7.38 -1.77 -19.15
N VAL A 250 -8.24 -2.63 -19.70
CA VAL A 250 -9.44 -2.22 -20.42
C VAL A 250 -10.63 -2.92 -19.79
N THR A 251 -11.59 -2.13 -19.33
CA THR A 251 -12.88 -2.56 -18.81
C THR A 251 -13.97 -2.20 -19.80
N ARG A 252 -14.93 -3.08 -20.00
CA ARG A 252 -16.12 -2.81 -20.80
C ARG A 252 -17.38 -3.41 -20.18
N ASP A 253 -18.42 -2.60 -20.14
CA ASP A 253 -19.76 -3.02 -19.75
C ASP A 253 -20.58 -3.49 -20.96
N PHE A 254 -21.20 -4.66 -20.80
CA PHE A 254 -22.07 -5.30 -21.78
C PHE A 254 -23.47 -5.50 -21.19
N GLY A 255 -24.02 -4.45 -20.57
CA GLY A 255 -25.21 -4.56 -19.73
C GLY A 255 -24.84 -5.21 -18.41
N LEU A 256 -25.44 -6.36 -18.08
CA LEU A 256 -25.23 -7.05 -16.80
C LEU A 256 -23.87 -7.75 -16.66
N ILE A 257 -23.01 -7.67 -17.67
CA ILE A 257 -21.70 -8.34 -17.67
C ILE A 257 -20.62 -7.28 -17.83
N ARG A 258 -19.67 -7.25 -16.90
CA ARG A 258 -18.47 -6.43 -16.96
C ARG A 258 -17.28 -7.30 -17.31
N GLY A 259 -16.60 -6.99 -18.40
CA GLY A 259 -15.38 -7.69 -18.82
C GLY A 259 -14.16 -6.80 -18.67
N THR A 260 -13.10 -7.32 -18.04
CA THR A 260 -11.84 -6.60 -17.88
C THR A 260 -10.67 -7.46 -18.34
N ILE A 261 -9.77 -6.89 -19.13
CA ILE A 261 -8.49 -7.49 -19.49
C ILE A 261 -7.39 -6.53 -19.05
N GLY A 262 -6.40 -7.05 -18.32
CA GLY A 262 -5.24 -6.30 -17.83
C GLY A 262 -3.94 -6.98 -18.21
N ALA A 263 -2.92 -6.19 -18.49
CA ALA A 263 -1.54 -6.64 -18.64
C ALA A 263 -0.62 -5.75 -17.82
N ASP A 264 0.21 -6.37 -16.98
CA ASP A 264 1.10 -5.71 -16.04
C ASP A 264 2.53 -6.17 -16.28
N LEU A 265 3.48 -5.25 -16.17
CA LEU A 265 4.92 -5.47 -16.28
C LEU A 265 5.59 -4.87 -15.05
N GLN A 266 6.42 -5.67 -14.37
CA GLN A 266 7.27 -5.24 -13.27
C GLN A 266 8.71 -5.58 -13.57
N ARG A 267 9.62 -4.69 -13.18
CA ARG A 267 11.05 -4.97 -13.14
C ARG A 267 11.63 -4.54 -11.81
N GLU A 268 12.41 -5.41 -11.21
CA GLU A 268 13.18 -5.12 -10.00
C GLU A 268 14.67 -5.18 -10.27
N VAL A 269 15.39 -4.19 -9.76
CA VAL A 269 16.85 -4.10 -9.87
C VAL A 269 17.44 -3.89 -8.50
N PHE A 270 18.28 -4.83 -8.07
CA PHE A 270 18.92 -4.85 -6.77
C PHE A 270 20.32 -4.23 -6.86
N SER A 271 20.59 -3.30 -5.94
CA SER A 271 21.91 -2.73 -5.73
C SER A 271 22.83 -3.69 -4.96
N SER A 272 24.10 -3.34 -4.77
CA SER A 272 24.98 -4.16 -3.93
C SER A 272 24.69 -3.93 -2.44
N ALA A 273 24.66 -5.00 -1.65
CA ALA A 273 24.70 -4.92 -0.18
C ALA A 273 26.13 -4.61 0.30
N THR A 274 26.27 -3.98 1.47
CA THR A 274 27.58 -3.63 2.05
C THR A 274 27.80 -4.34 3.38
N LEU A 275 28.81 -5.21 3.45
CA LEU A 275 29.18 -5.93 4.67
C LEU A 275 29.80 -5.02 5.72
N ALA A 276 29.85 -5.46 6.99
CA ALA A 276 30.45 -4.70 8.09
C ALA A 276 31.92 -4.27 7.87
N ASN A 277 32.66 -4.98 7.00
CA ASN A 277 34.04 -4.64 6.63
C ASN A 277 34.14 -3.67 5.42
N GLY A 278 33.01 -3.17 4.91
CA GLY A 278 32.93 -2.27 3.75
C GLY A 278 32.94 -2.98 2.38
N THR A 279 33.06 -4.30 2.33
CA THR A 279 33.00 -5.07 1.08
C THR A 279 31.59 -5.01 0.49
N LYS A 280 31.49 -4.80 -0.83
CA LYS A 280 30.22 -4.82 -1.55
C LYS A 280 29.93 -6.21 -2.09
N LEU A 281 28.75 -6.76 -1.79
CA LEU A 281 28.24 -8.00 -2.34
C LEU A 281 27.24 -7.66 -3.45
N VAL A 282 27.53 -8.10 -4.67
CA VAL A 282 26.70 -7.84 -5.85
C VAL A 282 25.42 -8.68 -5.74
N MET A 283 24.26 -8.08 -6.01
CA MET A 283 22.94 -8.73 -5.96
C MET A 283 22.23 -8.74 -7.32
N SER A 284 22.97 -8.49 -8.42
CA SER A 284 22.37 -8.38 -9.76
C SER A 284 21.75 -9.69 -10.26
N ASP A 285 22.13 -10.83 -9.67
CA ASP A 285 21.53 -12.13 -9.95
C ASP A 285 20.08 -12.24 -9.44
N ARG A 286 19.63 -11.28 -8.61
CA ARG A 286 18.24 -11.13 -8.17
C ARG A 286 17.40 -10.24 -9.10
N ASN A 287 18.01 -9.58 -10.08
CA ASN A 287 17.27 -8.72 -11.00
C ASN A 287 16.33 -9.58 -11.85
N TYR A 288 15.05 -9.21 -11.89
CA TYR A 288 14.06 -9.92 -12.68
C TYR A 288 13.06 -8.98 -13.34
N THR A 289 12.37 -9.52 -14.34
CA THR A 289 11.23 -8.89 -15.01
C THR A 289 10.07 -9.85 -15.02
N GLU A 290 8.93 -9.40 -14.53
CA GLU A 290 7.70 -10.17 -14.46
C GLU A 290 6.63 -9.53 -15.35
N GLY A 291 5.99 -10.34 -16.18
CA GLY A 291 4.81 -9.95 -16.93
C GLY A 291 3.61 -10.79 -16.52
N THR A 292 2.47 -10.16 -16.27
CA THR A 292 1.22 -10.81 -15.86
C THR A 292 0.08 -10.37 -16.77
N LEU A 293 -0.73 -11.34 -17.21
CA LEU A 293 -1.96 -11.12 -17.97
C LEU A 293 -3.14 -11.59 -17.13
N THR A 294 -4.13 -10.72 -16.97
CA THR A 294 -5.31 -10.95 -16.13
C THR A 294 -6.58 -10.77 -16.94
N ALA A 295 -7.53 -11.69 -16.78
CA ALA A 295 -8.87 -11.60 -17.34
C ALA A 295 -9.92 -11.77 -16.25
N ARG A 296 -10.83 -10.80 -16.13
CA ARG A 296 -11.90 -10.76 -15.13
C ARG A 296 -13.25 -10.65 -15.83
N ILE A 297 -14.24 -11.39 -15.32
CA ILE A 297 -15.64 -11.32 -15.73
C ILE A 297 -16.49 -11.11 -14.49
N GLY A 298 -17.16 -9.97 -14.41
CA GLY A 298 -18.12 -9.62 -13.37
C GLY A 298 -19.57 -9.73 -13.87
N TYR A 299 -20.48 -10.06 -12.95
CA TYR A 299 -21.91 -10.03 -13.19
C TYR A 299 -22.54 -8.95 -12.31
N GLU A 300 -23.13 -7.94 -12.91
CA GLU A 300 -23.80 -6.85 -12.21
C GLU A 300 -25.13 -7.35 -11.62
N LEU A 301 -25.07 -7.87 -10.39
CA LEU A 301 -26.25 -8.32 -9.67
C LEU A 301 -27.13 -7.12 -9.28
N SER A 302 -26.48 -6.00 -8.96
CA SER A 302 -27.06 -4.68 -8.77
C SER A 302 -25.99 -3.63 -9.04
N PRO A 303 -26.35 -2.34 -9.23
CA PRO A 303 -25.36 -1.27 -9.40
C PRO A 303 -24.34 -1.17 -8.26
N ALA A 304 -24.64 -1.75 -7.08
CA ALA A 304 -23.79 -1.73 -5.91
C ALA A 304 -23.02 -3.03 -5.65
N LEU A 305 -23.29 -4.12 -6.39
CA LEU A 305 -22.75 -5.45 -6.09
C LEU A 305 -22.44 -6.20 -7.38
N ILE A 306 -21.15 -6.47 -7.62
CA ILE A 306 -20.65 -7.14 -8.80
C ILE A 306 -19.78 -8.33 -8.36
N PRO A 307 -20.35 -9.54 -8.16
CA PRO A 307 -19.56 -10.76 -8.06
C PRO A 307 -18.75 -10.99 -9.35
N TYR A 308 -17.52 -11.48 -9.20
CA TYR A 308 -16.63 -11.72 -10.34
C TYR A 308 -15.84 -13.04 -10.23
N LEU A 309 -15.38 -13.48 -11.39
CA LEU A 309 -14.36 -14.50 -11.56
C LEU A 309 -13.17 -13.89 -12.29
N GLU A 310 -11.96 -14.27 -11.90
CA GLU A 310 -10.73 -13.81 -12.51
C GLU A 310 -9.73 -14.96 -12.68
N ALA A 311 -8.99 -14.92 -13.78
CA ALA A 311 -7.86 -15.78 -14.04
C ALA A 311 -6.64 -14.95 -14.42
N SER A 312 -5.46 -15.40 -14.00
CA SER A 312 -4.19 -14.74 -14.30
C SER A 312 -3.13 -15.75 -14.74
N VAL A 313 -2.27 -15.33 -15.65
CA VAL A 313 -1.06 -16.05 -16.05
C VAL A 313 0.11 -15.09 -16.01
N GLY A 314 1.22 -15.51 -15.44
CA GLY A 314 2.41 -14.67 -15.35
C GLY A 314 3.69 -15.43 -15.63
N LYS A 315 4.74 -14.66 -15.93
CA LYS A 315 6.09 -15.19 -16.10
C LYS A 315 7.09 -14.21 -15.53
N SER A 316 7.92 -14.69 -14.60
CA SER A 316 9.06 -13.97 -14.05
C SER A 316 10.35 -14.52 -14.65
N ILE A 317 11.18 -13.63 -15.20
CA ILE A 317 12.43 -13.96 -15.88
C ILE A 317 13.56 -13.19 -15.20
N TYR A 318 14.50 -13.92 -14.61
CA TYR A 318 15.73 -13.34 -14.08
C TYR A 318 16.70 -12.97 -15.20
N ASP A 319 17.44 -11.87 -15.02
CA ASP A 319 18.45 -11.42 -15.98
C ASP A 319 19.54 -12.48 -16.16
N ASP A 320 20.00 -13.05 -15.04
CA ASP A 320 20.92 -14.18 -15.02
C ASP A 320 20.16 -15.50 -15.02
N LYS A 321 20.55 -16.41 -15.92
CA LYS A 321 19.91 -17.73 -16.02
C LYS A 321 20.06 -18.57 -14.74
N ARG A 322 21.12 -18.33 -13.97
CA ARG A 322 21.38 -19.00 -12.69
C ARG A 322 21.87 -17.99 -11.68
N ASP A 323 21.37 -18.09 -10.47
CA ASP A 323 21.83 -17.28 -9.34
C ASP A 323 23.26 -17.67 -8.90
N GLN A 324 23.81 -16.94 -7.92
CA GLN A 324 25.13 -17.23 -7.33
C GLN A 324 25.26 -18.64 -6.74
N GLN A 325 24.13 -19.31 -6.47
CA GLN A 325 24.06 -20.66 -5.91
C GLN A 325 23.79 -21.72 -6.99
N GLY A 326 23.68 -21.30 -8.26
CA GLY A 326 23.53 -22.14 -9.43
C GLY A 326 22.11 -22.58 -9.77
N TYR A 327 21.07 -21.93 -9.23
CA TYR A 327 19.64 -22.24 -9.46
C TYR A 327 19.01 -21.33 -10.51
N ALA A 328 18.19 -21.90 -11.39
CA ALA A 328 17.38 -21.14 -12.34
C ALA A 328 16.02 -20.74 -11.73
N ARG A 329 15.93 -19.51 -11.20
CA ARG A 329 14.77 -19.03 -10.42
C ARG A 329 13.63 -18.41 -11.23
N SER A 330 13.79 -18.26 -12.55
CA SER A 330 12.70 -17.87 -13.43
C SER A 330 11.50 -18.80 -13.25
N SER A 331 10.30 -18.24 -13.26
CA SER A 331 9.08 -18.95 -12.89
C SER A 331 7.90 -18.60 -13.80
N SER A 332 6.89 -19.47 -13.81
CA SER A 332 5.59 -19.21 -14.42
C SER A 332 4.50 -19.35 -13.37
N THR A 333 3.57 -18.41 -13.37
CA THR A 333 2.47 -18.35 -12.40
C THR A 333 1.14 -18.57 -13.12
N LEU A 334 0.25 -19.31 -12.46
CA LEU A 334 -1.14 -19.50 -12.87
C LEU A 334 -2.03 -19.26 -11.66
N GLY A 335 -2.96 -18.32 -11.77
CA GLY A 335 -3.86 -17.93 -10.71
C GLY A 335 -5.32 -17.96 -11.15
N GLY A 336 -6.20 -18.20 -10.19
CA GLY A 336 -7.65 -18.05 -10.35
C GLY A 336 -8.28 -17.59 -9.05
N ARG A 337 -9.20 -16.61 -9.12
CA ARG A 337 -9.92 -16.09 -7.95
C ARG A 337 -11.38 -15.81 -8.25
N ALA A 338 -12.18 -15.83 -7.20
CA ALA A 338 -13.56 -15.37 -7.19
C ALA A 338 -13.70 -14.29 -6.13
N GLY A 339 -14.50 -13.27 -6.41
CA GLY A 339 -14.67 -12.17 -5.48
C GLY A 339 -15.94 -11.39 -5.69
N MET A 340 -16.03 -10.28 -4.99
CA MET A 340 -17.15 -9.36 -5.03
C MET A 340 -16.65 -7.93 -4.94
N GLU A 341 -17.10 -7.12 -5.89
CA GLU A 341 -16.99 -5.67 -5.85
C GLU A 341 -18.27 -5.10 -5.21
N ILE A 342 -18.09 -4.13 -4.33
CA ILE A 342 -19.14 -3.44 -3.60
C ILE A 342 -18.98 -1.94 -3.85
N ASP A 343 -20.06 -1.28 -4.28
CA ASP A 343 -20.12 0.18 -4.40
C ASP A 343 -21.44 0.70 -3.81
N LEU A 344 -21.42 1.04 -2.53
CA LEU A 344 -22.53 1.69 -1.83
C LEU A 344 -22.27 3.21 -1.69
N GLY A 345 -21.52 3.79 -2.63
CA GLY A 345 -21.10 5.18 -2.63
C GLY A 345 -20.15 5.50 -1.47
N GLU A 346 -20.35 6.67 -0.85
CA GLU A 346 -19.43 7.21 0.17
C GLU A 346 -19.34 6.35 1.44
N LYS A 347 -20.33 5.50 1.72
CA LYS A 347 -20.38 4.74 2.98
C LYS A 347 -19.51 3.50 2.98
N LEU A 348 -19.55 2.73 1.90
CA LEU A 348 -18.84 1.46 1.81
C LEU A 348 -18.58 1.16 0.34
N ARG A 349 -17.31 1.01 -0.01
CA ARG A 349 -16.91 0.49 -1.30
C ARG A 349 -15.68 -0.40 -1.16
N GLY A 350 -15.48 -1.30 -2.11
CA GLY A 350 -14.32 -2.17 -2.10
C GLY A 350 -14.41 -3.35 -3.05
N ASP A 351 -13.32 -4.10 -3.09
CA ASP A 351 -13.15 -5.34 -3.83
C ASP A 351 -12.58 -6.37 -2.85
N LEU A 352 -13.16 -7.57 -2.80
CA LEU A 352 -12.65 -8.67 -2.00
C LEU A 352 -12.66 -9.95 -2.83
N GLY A 353 -11.51 -10.59 -2.95
CA GLY A 353 -11.31 -11.83 -3.68
C GLY A 353 -10.60 -12.89 -2.85
N ILE A 354 -10.96 -14.15 -3.10
CA ILE A 354 -10.24 -15.33 -2.63
C ILE A 354 -9.92 -16.23 -3.83
N GLY A 355 -8.71 -16.79 -3.84
CA GLY A 355 -8.21 -17.53 -4.98
C GLY A 355 -7.18 -18.58 -4.61
N PHE A 356 -6.58 -19.11 -5.67
CA PHE A 356 -5.47 -20.03 -5.60
C PHE A 356 -4.47 -19.68 -6.71
N THR A 357 -3.19 -19.65 -6.35
CA THR A 357 -2.10 -19.36 -7.27
C THR A 357 -1.02 -20.43 -7.15
N ARG A 358 -0.47 -20.83 -8.30
CA ARG A 358 0.63 -21.78 -8.40
C ARG A 358 1.80 -21.17 -9.15
N ALA A 359 2.97 -21.14 -8.53
CA ALA A 359 4.23 -20.74 -9.14
C ALA A 359 5.11 -21.98 -9.41
N THR A 360 5.54 -22.16 -10.67
CA THR A 360 6.43 -23.25 -11.08
C THR A 360 7.75 -22.69 -11.58
N PHE A 361 8.87 -23.19 -11.06
CA PHE A 361 10.21 -22.73 -11.39
C PHE A 361 10.84 -23.50 -12.55
N GLU A 362 11.75 -22.87 -13.29
CA GLU A 362 12.49 -23.52 -14.38
C GLU A 362 13.46 -24.60 -13.89
N ASP A 363 14.05 -24.44 -12.70
CA ASP A 363 14.91 -25.44 -12.08
C ASP A 363 14.09 -26.54 -11.39
N SER A 364 14.23 -27.79 -11.85
CA SER A 364 13.49 -28.94 -11.30
C SER A 364 13.86 -29.28 -9.85
N ARG A 365 14.91 -28.67 -9.29
CA ARG A 365 15.28 -28.81 -7.87
C ARG A 365 14.44 -27.93 -6.95
N LEU A 366 13.79 -26.89 -7.50
CA LEU A 366 12.90 -25.99 -6.76
C LEU A 366 11.47 -26.50 -6.89
N ALA A 367 10.82 -26.76 -5.75
CA ALA A 367 9.42 -27.21 -5.72
C ALA A 367 8.48 -26.08 -6.17
N ALA A 368 7.34 -26.44 -6.76
CA ALA A 368 6.30 -25.45 -7.04
C ALA A 368 5.71 -24.90 -5.72
N ILE A 369 5.37 -23.61 -5.70
CA ILE A 369 4.66 -22.99 -4.58
C ILE A 369 3.18 -22.95 -4.93
N GLU A 370 2.34 -23.42 -4.03
CA GLU A 370 0.89 -23.48 -4.15
C GLU A 370 0.28 -22.71 -2.99
N ALA A 371 -0.42 -21.61 -3.29
CA ALA A 371 -0.89 -20.65 -2.31
C ALA A 371 -2.39 -20.42 -2.46
N VAL A 372 -3.13 -20.44 -1.35
CA VAL A 372 -4.44 -19.79 -1.30
C VAL A 372 -4.17 -18.29 -1.27
N THR A 373 -4.90 -17.51 -2.06
CA THR A 373 -4.74 -16.05 -2.06
C THR A 373 -5.99 -15.38 -1.52
N ILE A 374 -5.80 -14.32 -0.76
CA ILE A 374 -6.85 -13.42 -0.29
C ILE A 374 -6.34 -12.01 -0.59
N ASP A 375 -7.11 -11.29 -1.41
CA ASP A 375 -6.74 -9.97 -1.90
C ASP A 375 -7.96 -9.06 -1.83
N GLY A 376 -7.78 -7.82 -1.43
CA GLY A 376 -8.88 -6.88 -1.43
C GLY A 376 -8.55 -5.54 -0.81
N SER A 377 -9.42 -4.58 -1.08
CA SER A 377 -9.41 -3.26 -0.46
C SER A 377 -10.83 -2.87 -0.12
N VAL A 378 -11.04 -2.36 1.10
CA VAL A 378 -12.35 -1.92 1.58
C VAL A 378 -12.21 -0.55 2.21
N PHE A 379 -12.97 0.40 1.70
CA PHE A 379 -13.15 1.72 2.27
C PHE A 379 -14.52 1.77 2.94
N TRP A 380 -14.56 2.04 4.24
CA TRP A 380 -15.78 2.12 5.03
C TRP A 380 -15.81 3.40 5.85
N SER A 381 -16.82 4.23 5.63
CA SER A 381 -17.12 5.40 6.43
C SER A 381 -18.37 5.12 7.30
N PRO A 382 -18.22 4.51 8.50
CA PRO A 382 -19.36 4.17 9.37
C PRO A 382 -20.18 5.39 9.79
N ARG A 383 -19.52 6.53 9.95
CA ARG A 383 -20.10 7.82 10.33
C ARG A 383 -19.18 8.93 9.83
N ARG A 384 -19.76 10.13 9.63
CA ARG A 384 -19.03 11.32 9.22
C ARG A 384 -17.78 11.57 10.10
N GLY A 385 -16.66 11.88 9.46
CA GLY A 385 -15.38 12.11 10.12
C GLY A 385 -14.77 10.88 10.78
N THR A 386 -15.17 9.67 10.36
CA THR A 386 -14.57 8.40 10.78
C THR A 386 -14.46 7.49 9.57
N ASP A 387 -13.24 7.21 9.11
CA ASP A 387 -13.00 6.37 7.95
C ASP A 387 -12.11 5.20 8.31
N LEU A 388 -12.46 4.02 7.82
CA LEU A 388 -11.69 2.79 7.95
C LEU A 388 -11.27 2.33 6.56
N ARG A 389 -9.95 2.20 6.37
CA ARG A 389 -9.33 1.56 5.21
C ARG A 389 -8.82 0.19 5.64
N LEU A 390 -9.31 -0.86 4.99
CA LEU A 390 -8.82 -2.23 5.18
C LEU A 390 -8.22 -2.71 3.86
N GLY A 391 -7.07 -3.36 3.92
CA GLY A 391 -6.49 -4.05 2.77
C GLY A 391 -6.00 -5.45 3.16
N LEU A 392 -6.06 -6.33 2.18
CA LEU A 392 -5.62 -7.71 2.25
C LEU A 392 -4.80 -7.97 0.99
N ARG A 393 -3.64 -8.60 1.16
CA ARG A 393 -2.74 -8.93 0.05
C ARG A 393 -2.10 -10.29 0.27
N SER A 394 -2.03 -11.08 -0.79
CA SER A 394 -1.26 -12.33 -0.82
C SER A 394 -0.22 -12.30 -1.92
N GLU A 395 1.02 -12.65 -1.61
CA GLU A 395 2.14 -12.57 -2.55
C GLU A 395 3.06 -13.78 -2.43
N ILE A 396 3.53 -14.29 -3.56
CA ILE A 396 4.56 -15.34 -3.59
C ILE A 396 5.90 -14.63 -3.74
N GLU A 397 6.74 -14.77 -2.73
CA GLU A 397 8.07 -14.15 -2.70
C GLU A 397 9.14 -15.19 -3.02
N PRO A 398 10.04 -14.93 -3.98
CA PRO A 398 11.13 -15.84 -4.28
C PRO A 398 12.15 -15.84 -3.13
N SER A 399 12.66 -17.02 -2.80
CA SER A 399 13.82 -17.15 -1.91
C SER A 399 15.09 -16.98 -2.72
N THR A 400 16.16 -16.55 -2.08
CA THR A 400 17.53 -16.60 -2.61
C THR A 400 18.29 -17.81 -2.07
N THR A 401 17.78 -18.52 -1.07
CA THR A 401 18.44 -19.64 -0.39
C THR A 401 18.47 -20.92 -1.23
N ALA A 402 19.59 -21.64 -1.20
CA ALA A 402 19.80 -22.86 -1.97
C ALA A 402 18.76 -23.93 -1.61
N ASN A 403 18.14 -24.51 -2.64
CA ASN A 403 17.05 -25.49 -2.53
C ASN A 403 15.74 -24.96 -1.94
N GLU A 404 15.60 -23.66 -1.73
CA GLU A 404 14.35 -23.04 -1.33
C GLU A 404 13.72 -22.30 -2.50
N SER A 405 12.45 -22.58 -2.75
CA SER A 405 11.69 -21.92 -3.81
C SER A 405 11.31 -20.49 -3.45
N GLY A 406 10.90 -20.27 -2.20
CA GLY A 406 10.27 -19.04 -1.76
C GLY A 406 9.34 -19.27 -0.58
N TYR A 407 8.51 -18.28 -0.31
CA TYR A 407 7.50 -18.28 0.74
C TYR A 407 6.26 -17.51 0.26
N VAL A 408 5.16 -17.64 1.00
CA VAL A 408 3.93 -16.89 0.73
C VAL A 408 3.76 -15.84 1.82
N THR A 409 3.60 -14.59 1.42
CA THR A 409 3.31 -13.47 2.33
C THR A 409 1.82 -13.19 2.32
N TYR A 410 1.20 -13.18 3.49
CA TYR A 410 -0.16 -12.70 3.73
C TYR A 410 -0.08 -11.42 4.56
N GLU A 411 -0.55 -10.31 4.00
CA GLU A 411 -0.57 -9.02 4.67
C GLU A 411 -2.01 -8.53 4.90
N THR A 412 -2.25 -8.00 6.09
CA THR A 412 -3.47 -7.29 6.45
C THR A 412 -3.11 -5.90 6.95
N ASN A 413 -3.59 -4.86 6.27
CA ASN A 413 -3.46 -3.48 6.69
C ASN A 413 -4.82 -2.92 7.12
N ALA A 414 -4.84 -2.19 8.23
CA ALA A 414 -6.02 -1.50 8.72
C ALA A 414 -5.64 -0.09 9.18
N GLU A 415 -6.33 0.93 8.68
CA GLU A 415 -6.17 2.31 9.09
C GLU A 415 -7.52 2.92 9.43
N LEU A 416 -7.66 3.40 10.67
CA LEU A 416 -8.80 4.14 11.16
C LEU A 416 -8.40 5.59 11.35
N THR A 417 -9.08 6.51 10.67
CA THR A 417 -8.97 7.95 10.90
C THR A 417 -10.22 8.44 11.62
N HIS A 418 -10.04 9.42 12.50
CA HIS A 418 -11.16 10.09 13.16
C HIS A 418 -10.88 11.58 13.35
N GLU A 419 -11.80 12.41 12.89
CA GLU A 419 -11.81 13.84 13.15
C GLU A 419 -12.23 14.11 14.60
N LEU A 420 -11.25 14.47 15.43
CA LEU A 420 -11.51 14.90 16.79
C LEU A 420 -12.08 16.32 16.81
N ARG A 421 -11.63 17.16 15.87
CA ARG A 421 -12.06 18.55 15.64
C ARG A 421 -11.89 18.91 14.15
N ASP A 422 -12.41 20.07 13.78
CA ASP A 422 -12.27 20.73 12.47
C ASP A 422 -10.82 21.00 12.02
N ASN A 423 -9.83 20.76 12.87
CA ASN A 423 -8.44 20.91 12.53
C ASN A 423 -7.55 19.84 13.15
N LEU A 424 -8.13 18.80 13.74
CA LEU A 424 -7.39 17.77 14.48
C LEU A 424 -7.89 16.39 14.10
N VAL A 425 -7.05 15.64 13.41
CA VAL A 425 -7.33 14.27 12.96
C VAL A 425 -6.47 13.30 13.76
N ALA A 426 -7.09 12.25 14.30
CA ALA A 426 -6.41 11.13 14.91
C ALA A 426 -6.37 9.95 13.95
N ARG A 427 -5.27 9.19 14.02
CA ARG A 427 -5.03 8.00 13.21
C ARG A 427 -4.63 6.83 14.10
N LEU A 428 -5.16 5.66 13.78
CA LEU A 428 -4.76 4.37 14.34
C LEU A 428 -4.51 3.42 13.17
N SER A 429 -3.31 2.88 13.07
CA SER A 429 -2.93 1.96 12.00
C SER A 429 -2.43 0.63 12.57
N GLY A 430 -2.71 -0.47 11.87
CA GLY A 430 -2.21 -1.80 12.18
C GLY A 430 -1.82 -2.53 10.90
N ILE A 431 -0.67 -3.19 10.93
CA ILE A 431 -0.23 -4.10 9.87
C ILE A 431 0.10 -5.45 10.51
N TYR A 432 -0.40 -6.51 9.90
CA TYR A 432 -0.06 -7.88 10.26
C TYR A 432 0.44 -8.61 9.01
N THR A 433 1.66 -9.13 9.10
CA THR A 433 2.28 -9.88 8.01
C THR A 433 2.61 -11.28 8.50
N TRP A 434 2.11 -12.28 7.80
CA TRP A 434 2.47 -13.69 8.01
C TRP A 434 3.20 -14.19 6.78
N ARG A 435 4.44 -14.64 6.97
CA ARG A 435 5.26 -15.27 5.94
C ARG A 435 5.25 -16.77 6.20
N ASP A 436 4.59 -17.50 5.31
CA ASP A 436 4.45 -18.95 5.32
C ASP A 436 5.61 -19.59 4.55
N PHE A 437 6.48 -20.25 5.30
CA PHE A 437 7.67 -20.93 4.78
C PHE A 437 7.43 -22.43 4.53
N SER A 438 6.19 -22.92 4.59
CA SER A 438 5.85 -24.35 4.45
C SER A 438 6.31 -25.01 3.14
N SER A 439 6.57 -24.22 2.09
CA SER A 439 7.16 -24.68 0.83
C SER A 439 8.70 -24.72 0.83
N SER A 440 9.32 -24.37 1.95
CA SER A 440 10.76 -24.31 2.21
C SER A 440 11.10 -25.03 3.54
N ALA A 441 12.38 -25.03 3.94
CA ALA A 441 12.80 -25.61 5.22
C ALA A 441 12.72 -24.60 6.40
N GLY A 442 12.35 -23.35 6.12
CA GLY A 442 12.26 -22.27 7.10
C GLY A 442 11.05 -22.38 8.04
N GLU A 443 11.16 -21.74 9.19
CA GLU A 443 10.06 -21.55 10.13
C GLU A 443 9.26 -20.29 9.78
N ASP A 444 7.95 -20.32 10.00
CA ASP A 444 7.05 -19.19 9.78
C ASP A 444 7.48 -17.93 10.53
N GLN A 445 7.32 -16.78 9.86
CA GLN A 445 7.62 -15.48 10.43
C GLN A 445 6.35 -14.62 10.53
N TYR A 446 6.24 -13.89 11.63
CA TYR A 446 5.11 -13.03 11.95
C TYR A 446 5.60 -11.62 12.27
N VAL A 447 5.10 -10.63 11.55
CA VAL A 447 5.38 -9.21 11.79
C VAL A 447 4.09 -8.53 12.24
N TYR A 448 4.14 -7.85 13.37
CA TYR A 448 3.04 -7.07 13.92
C TYR A 448 3.48 -5.62 14.02
N GLN A 449 2.75 -4.71 13.39
CA GLN A 449 2.98 -3.28 13.49
C GLN A 449 1.71 -2.60 13.97
N ILE A 450 1.83 -1.72 14.95
CA ILE A 450 0.75 -0.84 15.42
C ILE A 450 1.27 0.58 15.51
N GLY A 451 0.48 1.54 15.05
CA GLY A 451 0.83 2.95 15.04
C GLY A 451 -0.35 3.83 15.43
N THR A 452 -0.06 4.96 16.05
CA THR A 452 -1.03 6.03 16.26
C THR A 452 -0.42 7.37 15.93
N GLY A 453 -1.22 8.26 15.38
CA GLY A 453 -0.78 9.59 14.97
C GLY A 453 -1.83 10.66 15.22
N LEU A 454 -1.37 11.89 15.37
CA LEU A 454 -2.20 13.10 15.40
C LEU A 454 -1.70 14.08 14.37
N THR A 455 -2.63 14.64 13.59
CA THR A 455 -2.37 15.73 12.64
C THR A 455 -3.18 16.94 13.07
N TRP A 456 -2.50 18.03 13.44
CA TRP A 456 -3.11 19.30 13.80
C TRP A 456 -2.86 20.33 12.69
N ASN A 457 -3.91 20.65 11.93
CA ASN A 457 -3.92 21.70 10.92
C ASN A 457 -3.91 23.07 11.61
N LEU A 458 -2.77 23.76 11.64
CA LEU A 458 -2.66 25.10 12.23
C LEU A 458 -3.30 26.15 11.32
N ASN A 459 -3.16 25.95 10.02
CA ASN A 459 -3.85 26.67 8.95
C ASN A 459 -3.82 25.80 7.68
N ARG A 460 -4.37 26.31 6.56
CA ARG A 460 -4.42 25.56 5.29
C ARG A 460 -3.07 25.14 4.71
N TRP A 461 -1.99 25.84 5.06
CA TRP A 461 -0.65 25.60 4.54
C TRP A 461 0.25 24.86 5.51
N LEU A 462 -0.05 24.88 6.81
CA LEU A 462 0.82 24.35 7.86
C LEU A 462 0.07 23.42 8.79
N ALA A 463 0.58 22.20 8.92
CA ALA A 463 0.14 21.24 9.92
C ALA A 463 1.31 20.77 10.80
N MET A 464 0.99 20.33 12.01
CA MET A 464 1.93 19.66 12.92
C MET A 464 1.49 18.21 13.08
N THR A 465 2.44 17.28 13.01
CA THR A 465 2.20 15.85 13.17
C THR A 465 2.94 15.30 14.38
N GLY A 466 2.37 14.27 14.98
CA GLY A 466 3.03 13.48 16.03
C GLY A 466 2.62 12.02 15.88
N ASP A 467 3.61 11.12 15.85
CA ASP A 467 3.40 9.71 15.52
C ASP A 467 4.19 8.83 16.50
N VAL A 468 3.60 7.70 16.88
CA VAL A 468 4.24 6.64 17.65
C VAL A 468 3.87 5.30 17.03
N SER A 469 4.86 4.44 16.79
CA SER A 469 4.64 3.09 16.30
C SER A 469 5.52 2.07 17.00
N TYR A 470 5.04 0.83 16.99
CA TYR A 470 5.75 -0.33 17.48
C TYR A 470 5.61 -1.47 16.47
N GLU A 471 6.73 -2.08 16.14
CA GLU A 471 6.86 -3.23 15.25
C GLU A 471 7.50 -4.39 16.02
N LEU A 472 7.00 -5.59 15.79
CA LEU A 472 7.49 -6.82 16.41
C LEU A 472 7.54 -7.93 15.37
N THR A 473 8.75 -8.40 15.10
CA THR A 473 9.04 -9.54 14.23
C THR A 473 9.38 -10.75 15.08
N LYS A 474 8.70 -11.86 14.82
CA LYS A 474 8.88 -13.15 15.49
C LYS A 474 9.10 -14.25 14.49
N GLN A 475 10.08 -15.10 14.76
CA GLN A 475 10.33 -16.32 13.99
C GLN A 475 10.90 -17.37 14.92
N SER A 476 10.40 -18.61 14.82
CA SER A 476 10.90 -19.71 15.64
C SER A 476 12.39 -19.95 15.34
N GLY A 477 13.20 -20.11 16.39
CA GLY A 477 14.65 -20.30 16.25
C GLY A 477 15.47 -19.02 16.03
N ALA A 478 14.83 -17.86 15.91
CA ALA A 478 15.49 -16.55 15.84
C ALA A 478 15.15 -15.70 17.08
N ASP A 479 15.96 -14.67 17.34
CA ASP A 479 15.66 -13.67 18.36
C ASP A 479 14.53 -12.75 17.90
N ASP A 480 13.55 -12.50 18.78
CA ASP A 480 12.51 -11.50 18.54
C ASP A 480 13.14 -10.12 18.29
N THR A 481 12.67 -9.44 17.23
CA THR A 481 13.09 -8.08 16.90
C THR A 481 11.94 -7.12 17.15
N GLY A 482 12.15 -6.13 18.03
CA GLY A 482 11.17 -5.10 18.36
C GLY A 482 11.69 -3.71 18.02
N ILE A 483 10.93 -2.93 17.25
CA ILE A 483 11.28 -1.56 16.86
C ILE A 483 10.22 -0.61 17.38
N THR A 484 10.62 0.35 18.22
CA THR A 484 9.75 1.45 18.67
C THR A 484 10.17 2.73 17.99
N ARG A 485 9.25 3.41 17.31
CA ARG A 485 9.49 4.70 16.66
C ARG A 485 8.56 5.75 17.26
N ALA A 486 9.06 6.94 17.51
CA ALA A 486 8.28 8.09 17.94
C ALA A 486 8.82 9.34 17.25
N GLY A 487 7.95 10.21 16.75
CA GLY A 487 8.38 11.40 16.04
C GLY A 487 7.37 12.53 16.10
N ILE A 488 7.88 13.73 15.86
CA ILE A 488 7.08 14.93 15.65
C ILE A 488 7.55 15.64 14.39
N GLY A 489 6.63 16.29 13.68
CA GLY A 489 6.94 16.93 12.41
C GLY A 489 6.07 18.15 12.13
N LEU A 490 6.51 18.91 11.15
CA LEU A 490 5.74 19.96 10.50
C LEU A 490 5.56 19.59 9.04
N VAL A 491 4.38 19.92 8.50
CA VAL A 491 4.02 19.70 7.10
C VAL A 491 3.64 21.04 6.51
N LEU A 492 4.33 21.44 5.45
CA LEU A 492 4.03 22.61 4.64
C LEU A 492 3.40 22.15 3.33
N ARG A 493 2.18 22.58 3.03
CA ARG A 493 1.40 22.15 1.86
C ARG A 493 0.78 23.33 1.12
N ARG A 494 0.42 23.14 -0.15
CA ARG A 494 -0.18 24.20 -0.96
C ARG A 494 -1.32 23.73 -1.86
#